data_AF-A0A6G7LWZ9-F1
#
_entry.id   AF-A0A6G7LWZ9-F1
#
_cell.length_a   1.000
_cell.length_b   1.000
_cell.length_c   1.000
_cell.angle_alpha   90.00
_cell.angle_beta   90.00
_cell.angle_gamma   90.00
#
_symmetry.space_group_name_H-M   'P 1'
#
loop_
_entity.id
_entity.type
_entity.pdbx_description
1 polymer ?
#
loop_
_entity_poly.entity_id
_entity_poly.type
_entity_poly.pdbx_seq_one_letter_code
_entity_poly.pdbx_strand_id
1 'polypeptide(L)'
;MAWMQQQKLNLEGGELHCRYYPLSSRLELEWLGQQCFCQRLYGLPRRQTIVLNGQDYRLEIIPLPLWRAELIAANGSSWPLLPERRRRGLIRWGYSLSLAALRLAAKILS
;
A
#
# COMPACT_ATOMS: atom_id res chain seq x y z
N MET A 1 7.79 16.31 10.28
CA MET A 1 7.67 15.19 9.32
C MET A 1 7.74 13.90 10.12
N ALA A 2 6.75 13.01 10.04
CA ALA A 2 6.82 11.72 10.72
C ALA A 2 7.84 10.83 9.98
N TRP A 3 8.93 10.48 10.65
CA TRP A 3 10.05 9.74 10.07
C TRP A 3 9.68 8.27 9.78
N MET A 4 8.65 7.79 10.46
CA MET A 4 8.19 6.41 10.45
C MET A 4 6.72 6.41 10.85
N GLN A 5 5.92 5.58 10.20
CA GLN A 5 4.55 5.27 10.62
C GLN A 5 4.54 3.85 11.15
N GLN A 6 4.04 3.67 12.36
CA GLN A 6 3.92 2.37 12.99
C GLN A 6 2.44 2.11 13.31
N GLN A 7 1.99 0.92 12.97
CA GLN A 7 0.64 0.44 13.27
C GLN A 7 0.77 -0.94 13.90
N LYS A 8 0.01 -1.18 14.96
CA LYS A 8 -0.10 -2.50 15.58
C LYS A 8 -1.46 -3.09 15.22
N LEU A 9 -1.47 -4.33 14.76
CA LEU A 9 -2.68 -5.08 14.48
C LEU A 9 -2.70 -6.29 15.42
N ASN A 10 -3.75 -6.39 16.21
CA ASN A 10 -4.05 -7.61 16.94
C ASN A 10 -4.77 -8.57 15.99
N LEU A 11 -4.07 -9.64 15.61
CA LEU A 11 -4.64 -10.75 14.87
C LEU A 11 -4.95 -11.88 15.84
N GLU A 12 -5.81 -12.82 15.44
CA GLU A 12 -6.16 -13.98 16.26
C GLU A 12 -4.92 -14.87 16.48
N GLY A 13 -4.24 -14.66 17.60
CA GLY A 13 -3.04 -15.39 17.99
C GLY A 13 -1.74 -14.56 18.06
N GLY A 14 -1.80 -13.23 17.90
CA GLY A 14 -0.63 -12.39 18.15
C GLY A 14 -0.69 -10.95 17.67
N GLU A 15 0.33 -10.19 18.06
CA GLU A 15 0.55 -8.81 17.62
C GLU A 15 1.39 -8.78 16.33
N LEU A 16 0.82 -8.20 15.27
CA LEU A 16 1.53 -7.82 14.05
C LEU A 16 1.91 -6.34 14.13
N HIS A 17 3.20 -6.07 14.14
CA HIS A 17 3.77 -4.73 14.05
C HIS A 17 4.05 -4.39 12.58
N CYS A 18 3.32 -3.41 12.06
CA CYS A 18 3.55 -2.83 10.75
C CYS A 18 4.35 -1.53 10.89
N ARG A 19 5.47 -1.42 10.17
CA ARG A 19 6.35 -0.26 10.16
C ARG A 19 6.55 0.20 8.72
N TYR A 20 6.16 1.42 8.43
CA TYR A 20 6.34 2.04 7.12
C TYR A 20 7.27 3.25 7.22
N TYR A 21 8.26 3.29 6.33
CA TYR A 21 9.24 4.36 6.22
C TYR A 21 8.96 5.17 4.95
N PRO A 22 8.37 6.37 5.05
CA PRO A 22 7.92 7.13 3.88
C PRO A 22 9.05 7.56 2.94
N LEU A 23 10.24 7.85 3.48
CA LEU A 23 11.39 8.32 2.70
C LEU A 23 11.99 7.23 1.83
N SER A 24 12.08 6.00 2.35
CA SER A 24 12.62 4.85 1.62
C SER A 24 11.53 4.01 0.95
N SER A 25 10.26 4.37 1.14
CA SER A 25 9.07 3.57 0.81
C SER A 25 9.19 2.11 1.25
N ARG A 26 9.87 1.86 2.37
CA ARG A 26 10.06 0.51 2.90
C ARG A 26 8.90 0.15 3.82
N LEU A 27 8.39 -1.06 3.66
CA LEU A 27 7.44 -1.69 4.57
C LEU A 27 8.12 -2.85 5.27
N GLU A 28 8.05 -2.84 6.59
CA GLU A 28 8.52 -3.87 7.49
C GLU A 28 7.32 -4.43 8.26
N LEU A 29 7.16 -5.75 8.27
CA LEU A 29 6.17 -6.46 9.07
C LEU A 29 6.91 -7.39 10.04
N GLU A 30 6.55 -7.29 11.30
CA GLU A 30 7.11 -8.03 12.41
C GLU A 30 5.96 -8.71 13.16
N TRP A 31 6.03 -10.03 13.28
CA TRP A 31 5.03 -10.86 13.96
C TRP A 31 5.64 -11.42 15.23
N LEU A 32 5.04 -11.15 16.39
CA LEU A 32 5.53 -11.66 17.70
C LEU A 32 7.05 -11.43 17.93
N GLY A 33 7.59 -10.31 17.44
CA GLY A 33 9.02 -9.99 17.57
C GLY A 33 9.93 -10.61 16.50
N GLN A 34 9.38 -11.35 15.53
CA GLN A 34 10.13 -11.88 14.38
C GLN A 34 9.78 -11.13 13.10
N GLN A 35 10.80 -10.75 12.33
CA GLN A 35 10.59 -10.06 11.06
C GLN A 35 10.11 -11.04 9.97
N CYS A 36 8.86 -10.89 9.54
CA CYS A 36 8.26 -11.74 8.50
C CYS A 36 8.36 -11.12 7.11
N PHE A 37 8.44 -9.79 7.01
CA PHE A 37 8.53 -9.10 5.74
C PHE A 37 9.35 -7.83 5.87
N CYS A 38 10.23 -7.57 4.90
CA CYS A 38 10.93 -6.30 4.77
C CYS A 38 11.23 -6.07 3.29
N GLN A 39 10.49 -5.15 2.66
CA GLN A 39 10.76 -4.80 1.27
C GLN A 39 10.39 -3.36 0.96
N ARG A 40 11.04 -2.82 -0.07
CA ARG A 40 10.70 -1.52 -0.64
C ARG A 40 9.48 -1.68 -1.54
N LEU A 41 8.49 -0.81 -1.37
CA LEU A 41 7.24 -0.78 -2.12
C LEU A 41 7.39 -0.07 -3.48
N TYR A 42 8.54 -0.15 -4.14
CA TYR A 42 8.71 0.41 -5.47
C TYR A 42 8.43 -0.65 -6.54
N GLY A 43 7.67 -0.31 -7.58
CA GLY A 43 7.50 -1.14 -8.77
C GLY A 43 6.05 -1.51 -9.08
N LEU A 44 5.85 -2.73 -9.56
CA LEU A 44 4.54 -3.27 -9.95
C LEU A 44 3.72 -3.71 -8.73
N PRO A 45 2.38 -3.81 -8.86
CA PRO A 45 1.54 -4.45 -7.86
C PRO A 45 2.05 -5.86 -7.56
N ARG A 46 2.12 -6.21 -6.28
CA ARG A 46 2.59 -7.52 -5.82
C ARG A 46 1.58 -8.14 -4.88
N ARG A 47 1.46 -9.46 -5.00
CA ARG A 47 0.69 -10.30 -4.08
C ARG A 47 1.67 -11.29 -3.47
N GLN A 48 1.69 -11.37 -2.15
CA GLN A 48 2.56 -12.29 -1.44
C GLN A 48 1.76 -13.00 -0.36
N THR A 49 1.97 -14.30 -0.22
CA THR A 49 1.40 -15.09 0.87
C THR A 49 2.40 -15.14 2.02
N ILE A 50 1.92 -14.88 3.23
CA ILE A 50 2.68 -14.91 4.48
C ILE A 50 1.92 -15.84 5.42
N VAL A 51 2.62 -16.84 5.95
CA VAL A 51 2.03 -17.74 6.95
C VAL A 51 2.28 -17.13 8.32
N LEU A 52 1.22 -16.76 9.04
CA LEU A 52 1.28 -16.25 10.41
C LEU A 52 0.46 -17.18 11.30
N ASN A 53 1.07 -17.69 12.38
CA ASN A 53 0.41 -18.59 13.32
C ASN A 53 -0.28 -19.81 12.65
N GLY A 54 0.33 -20.37 11.60
CA GLY A 54 -0.24 -21.50 10.85
C GLY A 54 -1.44 -21.15 9.95
N GLN A 55 -1.77 -19.86 9.80
CA GLN A 55 -2.78 -19.38 8.87
C GLN A 55 -2.14 -18.63 7.69
N ASP A 56 -2.72 -18.81 6.52
CA ASP A 56 -2.28 -18.11 5.31
C ASP A 56 -2.92 -16.72 5.21
N TYR A 57 -2.07 -15.71 5.21
CA TYR A 57 -2.43 -14.31 4.97
C TYR A 57 -1.92 -13.88 3.61
N ARG A 58 -2.77 -13.25 2.81
CA ARG A 58 -2.42 -12.65 1.53
C ARG A 58 -2.14 -11.17 1.72
N LEU A 59 -0.89 -10.78 1.53
CA LEU A 59 -0.44 -9.41 1.48
C LEU A 59 -0.56 -8.88 0.04
N GLU A 60 -1.45 -7.92 -0.18
CA GLU A 60 -1.57 -7.20 -1.44
C GLU A 60 -0.92 -5.83 -1.33
N ILE A 61 0.05 -5.54 -2.20
CA ILE A 61 0.78 -4.28 -2.26
C ILE A 61 0.52 -3.63 -3.62
N ILE A 62 -0.09 -2.46 -3.61
CA ILE A 62 -0.35 -1.65 -4.80
C ILE A 62 0.38 -0.31 -4.63
N PRO A 63 1.61 -0.20 -5.16
CA PRO A 63 2.45 0.96 -4.90
C PRO A 63 2.01 2.21 -5.67
N LEU A 64 1.53 2.10 -6.92
CA LEU A 64 1.02 3.25 -7.67
C LEU A 64 -0.22 2.84 -8.48
N PRO A 65 -1.24 3.70 -8.62
CA PRO A 65 -1.38 5.05 -8.02
C PRO A 65 -2.00 5.06 -6.61
N LEU A 66 -2.53 3.92 -6.14
CA LEU A 66 -3.37 3.83 -4.94
C LEU A 66 -2.57 3.87 -3.62
N TRP A 67 -1.27 3.55 -3.65
CA TRP A 67 -0.40 3.48 -2.47
C TRP A 67 -1.06 2.71 -1.31
N ARG A 68 -1.53 1.50 -1.62
CA ARG A 68 -2.36 0.65 -0.75
C ARG A 68 -1.58 -0.62 -0.41
N ALA A 69 -1.59 -1.00 0.86
CA ALA A 69 -1.12 -2.31 1.28
C ALA A 69 -2.16 -2.90 2.23
N GLU A 70 -2.62 -4.11 1.93
CA GLU A 70 -3.65 -4.79 2.70
C GLU A 70 -3.24 -6.21 3.02
N LEU A 71 -3.51 -6.61 4.25
CA LEU A 71 -3.42 -7.98 4.69
C LEU A 71 -4.82 -8.60 4.62
N ILE A 72 -4.99 -9.66 3.85
CA ILE A 72 -6.26 -10.37 3.68
C ILE A 72 -6.08 -11.77 4.24
N ALA A 73 -6.83 -12.13 5.27
CA ALA A 73 -6.86 -13.50 5.77
C ALA A 73 -7.74 -14.40 4.91
N ALA A 74 -7.50 -15.71 4.98
CA ALA A 74 -8.31 -16.71 4.29
C ALA A 74 -9.81 -16.67 4.67
N ASN A 75 -10.14 -16.19 5.87
CA ASN A 75 -11.51 -16.00 6.35
C ASN A 75 -12.24 -14.78 5.74
N GLY A 76 -11.57 -14.00 4.88
CA GLY A 76 -12.12 -12.80 4.24
C GLY A 76 -11.95 -11.49 5.04
N SER A 77 -11.38 -11.54 6.24
CA SER A 77 -11.04 -10.32 6.98
C SER A 77 -9.86 -9.60 6.32
N SER A 78 -9.93 -8.27 6.26
CA SER A 78 -8.90 -7.44 5.63
C SER A 78 -8.48 -6.30 6.56
N TRP A 79 -7.17 -6.06 6.64
CA TRP A 79 -6.59 -4.99 7.43
C TRP A 79 -5.71 -4.08 6.57
N PRO A 80 -6.01 -2.77 6.51
CA PRO A 80 -5.14 -1.81 5.83
C PRO A 80 -3.87 -1.58 6.66
N LEU A 81 -2.71 -1.83 6.04
CA LEU A 81 -1.37 -1.70 6.63
C LEU A 81 -0.73 -0.35 6.34
N LEU A 82 -1.10 0.28 5.23
CA LEU A 82 -0.69 1.64 4.90
C LEU A 82 -1.84 2.59 5.19
N PRO A 83 -1.58 3.75 5.83
CA PRO A 83 -2.59 4.78 5.90
C PRO A 83 -2.91 5.19 4.47
N GLU A 84 -4.21 5.25 4.17
CA GLU A 84 -4.72 5.59 2.86
C GLU A 84 -4.19 6.97 2.48
N ARG A 85 -3.06 6.99 1.75
CA ARG A 85 -2.39 8.24 1.41
C ARG A 85 -3.25 8.84 0.31
N ARG A 86 -4.15 9.73 0.70
CA ARG A 86 -5.16 10.45 -0.08
C ARG A 86 -4.53 11.18 -1.28
N ARG A 87 -3.99 10.45 -2.28
CA ARG A 87 -3.43 10.95 -3.55
C ARG A 87 -4.54 11.36 -4.51
N ARG A 88 -5.64 11.94 -4.00
CA ARG A 88 -6.65 12.62 -4.83
C ARG A 88 -6.00 13.71 -5.69
N GLY A 89 -4.91 14.32 -5.20
CA GLY A 89 -4.12 15.30 -5.94
C GLY A 89 -3.53 14.76 -7.24
N LEU A 90 -2.64 13.77 -7.18
CA LEU A 90 -1.93 13.24 -8.37
C LEU A 90 -2.87 12.66 -9.43
N ILE A 91 -3.93 11.96 -9.01
CA ILE A 91 -4.96 11.46 -9.92
C ILE A 91 -5.71 12.65 -10.56
N ARG A 92 -6.11 13.67 -9.78
CA ARG A 92 -6.71 14.90 -10.32
C ARG A 92 -5.77 15.61 -11.31
N TRP A 93 -4.48 15.70 -11.01
CA TRP A 93 -3.49 16.31 -11.90
C TRP A 93 -3.40 15.53 -13.23
N GLY A 94 -3.35 14.19 -13.17
CA GLY A 94 -3.42 13.33 -14.35
C GLY A 94 -4.66 13.60 -15.19
N TYR A 95 -5.86 13.54 -14.60
CA TYR A 95 -7.11 13.86 -15.30
C TYR A 95 -7.13 15.27 -15.89
N SER A 96 -6.63 16.27 -15.16
CA SER A 96 -6.58 17.65 -15.66
C SER A 96 -5.63 17.82 -16.84
N LEU A 97 -4.48 17.14 -16.82
CA LEU A 97 -3.51 17.14 -17.93
C LEU A 97 -4.10 16.45 -19.16
N SER A 98 -4.75 15.29 -18.98
CA SER A 98 -5.43 14.58 -20.06
C SER A 98 -6.52 15.44 -20.70
N LEU A 99 -7.37 16.09 -19.90
CA LEU A 99 -8.42 17.00 -20.39
C LEU A 99 -7.84 18.23 -21.10
N ALA A 100 -6.76 18.81 -20.59
CA ALA A 100 -6.09 19.94 -21.22
C ALA A 100 -5.49 19.56 -22.59
N ALA A 101 -4.84 18.39 -22.68
CA ALA A 101 -4.30 17.87 -23.92
C ALA A 101 -5.41 17.60 -24.96
N LEU A 102 -6.53 16.99 -24.54
CA LEU A 102 -7.68 16.72 -25.40
C LEU A 102 -8.31 18.00 -25.95
N ARG A 103 -8.42 19.05 -25.12
CA ARG A 103 -8.91 20.37 -25.56
C ARG A 103 -7.98 21.07 -26.54
N LEU A 104 -6.66 20.96 -26.33
CA LEU A 104 -5.67 21.50 -27.26
C LEU A 104 -5.71 20.77 -28.61
N ALA A 105 -5.78 19.44 -28.60
CA ALA A 105 -5.91 18.64 -29.82
C ALA A 105 -7.19 19.00 -30.59
N ALA A 106 -8.32 19.13 -29.89
CA ALA A 106 -9.59 19.55 -30.50
C ALA A 106 -9.54 20.96 -31.11
N LYS A 107 -8.77 21.88 -30.53
CA LYS A 107 -8.56 23.23 -31.06
C LYS A 107 -7.63 23.27 -32.28
N ILE A 108 -6.70 22.34 -32.41
CA ILE A 108 -5.76 22.27 -33.54
C ILE A 108 -6.41 21.61 -34.76
N LEU A 109 -7.39 20.72 -34.55
CA LEU A 109 -8.16 20.07 -35.62
C LEU A 109 -9.39 20.87 -36.09
N SER A 110 -9.73 21.97 -35.40
CA SER A 110 -10.80 22.91 -35.76
C SER A 110 -10.25 24.09 -36.53
#